data_AF-A0A4S4FXI9-F1
#
_entry.id   AF-A0A4S4FXI9-F1
#
_cell.length_a   1.000
_cell.length_b   1.000
_cell.length_c   1.000
_cell.angle_alpha   90.00
_cell.angle_beta   90.00
_cell.angle_gamma   90.00
#
_symmetry.space_group_name_H-M   'P 1'
#
loop_
_entity.id
_entity.type
_entity.pdbx_description
1 polymer ?
#
loop_
_entity_poly.entity_id
_entity_poly.type
_entity_poly.pdbx_seq_one_letter_code
_entity_poly.pdbx_strand_id
1 'polypeptide(L)' 'KLSAARDDIQGQLDQLKSAVDDLLGNDFKTQHASGKFGQGYEELTTGLKTATDGIGDMGDSLKGMMQAIQDLDQQLAGG' A
#
# COMPACT_ATOMS: atom_id res chain seq x y z
N LYS A 1 -8.47 2.91 -13.70
CA LYS A 1 -7.50 1.80 -13.78
C LYS A 1 -6.47 1.88 -12.66
N LEU A 2 -5.75 2.99 -12.50
CA LEU A 2 -4.80 3.18 -11.37
C LEU A 2 -5.47 3.13 -9.98
N SER A 3 -6.67 3.71 -9.83
CA SER A 3 -7.43 3.59 -8.57
C SER A 3 -7.78 2.15 -8.25
N ALA A 4 -8.30 1.40 -9.22
CA ALA A 4 -8.60 -0.02 -9.06
C ALA A 4 -7.34 -0.84 -8.71
N ALA A 5 -6.21 -0.59 -9.37
CA ALA A 5 -4.95 -1.26 -9.04
C ALA A 5 -4.44 -0.92 -7.63
N ARG A 6 -4.66 0.31 -7.14
CA ARG A 6 -4.37 0.70 -5.76
C ARG A 6 -5.23 -0.07 -4.77
N ASP A 7 -6.53 -0.14 -5.02
CA ASP A 7 -7.49 -0.83 -4.14
C ASP A 7 -7.21 -2.35 -4.12
N ASP A 8 -6.84 -2.93 -5.25
CA ASP A 8 -6.40 -4.33 -5.35
C ASP A 8 -5.13 -4.58 -4.50
N ILE A 9 -4.14 -3.69 -4.59
CA ILE A 9 -2.90 -3.81 -3.79
C ILE A 9 -3.19 -3.67 -2.30
N GLN A 10 -4.05 -2.71 -1.91
CA GLN A 10 -4.50 -2.56 -0.52
C GLN A 10 -5.12 -3.87 0.00
N GLY A 11 -6.01 -4.48 -0.79
CA GLY A 11 -6.65 -5.75 -0.43
C GLY A 11 -5.66 -6.90 -0.27
N GLN A 12 -4.65 -7.00 -1.16
CA GLN A 12 -3.59 -8.01 -1.04
C GLN A 12 -2.73 -7.82 0.22
N LEU A 13 -2.47 -6.58 0.63
CA LEU A 13 -1.70 -6.28 1.82
C LEU A 13 -2.47 -6.60 3.11
N ASP A 14 -3.77 -6.30 3.14
CA ASP A 14 -4.64 -6.68 4.25
C ASP A 14 -4.72 -8.21 4.40
N GLN A 15 -4.81 -8.94 3.28
CA GLN A 15 -4.76 -10.40 3.27
C GLN A 15 -3.43 -10.95 3.81
N LEU A 16 -2.31 -10.38 3.37
CA LEU A 16 -0.97 -10.74 3.86
C LEU A 16 -0.87 -10.53 5.37
N LYS A 17 -1.36 -9.39 5.87
CA LYS A 17 -1.39 -9.09 7.29
C LYS A 17 -2.22 -10.12 8.07
N SER A 18 -3.43 -10.44 7.59
CA SER A 18 -4.30 -11.43 8.24
C SER A 18 -3.66 -12.83 8.25
N ALA A 19 -3.04 -13.25 7.16
CA ALA A 19 -2.36 -14.55 7.09
C ALA A 19 -1.19 -14.63 8.08
N VAL A 20 -0.46 -13.52 8.28
CA VAL A 20 0.59 -13.44 9.30
C VAL A 20 -0.01 -13.49 10.71
N ASP A 21 -1.11 -12.76 10.97
CA ASP A 21 -1.82 -12.80 12.26
C ASP A 21 -2.32 -14.22 12.58
N ASP A 22 -2.82 -14.96 11.59
CA ASP A 22 -3.30 -16.34 11.72
C ASP A 22 -2.16 -17.32 12.02
N LEU A 23 -1.03 -17.20 11.31
CA LEU A 23 0.17 -18.01 11.56
C LEU A 23 0.76 -17.75 12.96
N LEU A 24 0.58 -16.54 13.48
CA LEU A 24 0.97 -16.13 14.83
C LEU A 24 -0.10 -16.44 15.88
N GLY A 25 -1.18 -17.14 15.52
CA GLY A 25 -2.33 -17.48 16.36
C GLY A 25 -1.95 -17.93 17.78
N ASN A 26 -2.92 -17.80 18.70
CA ASN A 26 -2.87 -17.89 20.17
C ASN A 26 -1.71 -18.66 20.85
N ASP A 27 -1.19 -19.73 20.28
CA ASP A 27 -0.01 -20.46 20.77
C ASP A 27 1.30 -19.64 20.77
N PHE A 28 1.48 -18.67 19.86
CA PHE A 28 2.72 -17.87 19.80
C PHE A 28 2.85 -16.86 20.96
N LYS A 29 1.72 -16.38 21.50
CA LYS A 29 1.67 -15.45 22.65
C LYS A 29 2.05 -16.11 23.97
N THR A 30 2.04 -17.43 24.05
CA THR A 30 1.95 -18.11 25.34
C THR A 30 3.30 -18.64 25.84
N GLN A 31 4.28 -18.96 24.99
CA GLN A 31 5.48 -19.69 25.45
C GLN A 31 6.78 -19.40 24.66
N HIS A 32 7.45 -18.26 24.85
CA HIS A 32 8.90 -18.10 24.51
C HIS A 32 9.36 -17.83 23.05
N ALA A 33 8.53 -17.38 22.11
CA ALA A 33 9.00 -17.14 20.73
C ALA A 33 9.54 -15.71 20.45
N SER A 34 10.78 -15.46 20.91
CA SER A 34 11.83 -14.54 20.42
C SER A 34 11.48 -13.08 20.02
N GLY A 35 12.12 -12.10 20.67
CA GLY A 35 12.01 -10.67 20.32
C GLY A 35 12.35 -10.30 18.86
N LYS A 36 13.13 -11.12 18.15
CA LYS A 36 13.40 -10.95 16.70
C LYS A 36 12.15 -11.13 15.83
N PHE A 37 11.21 -11.99 16.23
CA PHE A 37 9.98 -12.22 15.48
C PHE A 37 9.01 -11.05 15.61
N GLY A 38 8.91 -10.47 16.82
CA GLY A 38 8.15 -9.24 17.06
C GLY A 38 8.70 -8.06 16.27
N GLN A 39 10.02 -7.88 16.26
CA GLN A 39 10.69 -6.83 15.49
C GLN A 39 10.49 -7.00 13.98
N GLY A 40 10.66 -8.23 13.46
CA GLY A 40 10.44 -8.51 12.03
C GLY A 40 8.99 -8.29 11.58
N TYR A 41 8.01 -8.53 12.47
CA TYR A 41 6.59 -8.26 12.21
C TYR A 41 6.30 -6.75 12.14
N GLU A 42 6.86 -5.96 13.07
CA GLU A 42 6.72 -4.50 13.06
C GLU A 42 7.36 -3.89 11.81
N GLU A 43 8.54 -4.37 11.43
CA GLU A 43 9.24 -3.97 10.20
C GLU A 43 8.43 -4.34 8.94
N LEU A 44 7.89 -5.56 8.85
CA LEU A 44 7.04 -5.99 7.74
C LEU A 44 5.80 -5.11 7.63
N THR A 45 5.05 -4.95 8.72
CA THR A 45 3.82 -4.16 8.75
C THR A 45 4.08 -2.71 8.35
N THR A 46 5.17 -2.12 8.86
CA THR A 46 5.58 -0.76 8.51
C THR A 46 5.96 -0.64 7.04
N GLY A 47 6.76 -1.59 6.51
CA GLY A 47 7.18 -1.59 5.11
C GLY A 47 6.01 -1.73 4.14
N LEU A 48 5.05 -2.61 4.44
CA LEU A 48 3.83 -2.78 3.63
C LEU A 48 2.98 -1.51 3.64
N LYS A 49 2.83 -0.84 4.80
CA LYS A 49 2.14 0.45 4.88
C LYS A 49 2.82 1.52 4.03
N THR A 50 4.14 1.67 4.18
CA THR A 50 4.93 2.63 3.38
C THR A 50 4.82 2.36 1.88
N ALA A 51 4.84 1.09 1.45
CA ALA A 51 4.66 0.73 0.05
C ALA A 51 3.26 1.12 -0.47
N THR A 52 2.22 0.89 0.33
CA THR A 52 0.84 1.28 0.00
C THR A 52 0.71 2.79 -0.18
N ASP A 53 1.24 3.54 0.78
CA ASP A 53 1.20 5.00 0.78
C ASP A 53 1.91 5.54 -0.47
N GLY A 54 3.09 5.03 -0.79
CA GLY A 54 3.85 5.43 -1.99
C GLY A 54 3.12 5.13 -3.31
N ILE A 55 2.37 4.04 -3.40
CA ILE A 55 1.53 3.73 -4.57
C ILE A 55 0.36 4.71 -4.68
N GLY A 56 -0.22 5.11 -3.55
CA GLY A 56 -1.24 6.16 -3.48
C GLY A 56 -0.72 7.49 -4.01
N ASP A 57 0.41 7.96 -3.48
CA ASP A 57 1.06 9.21 -3.87
C ASP A 57 1.42 9.25 -5.35
N MET A 58 1.94 8.13 -5.89
CA MET A 58 2.22 7.98 -7.31
C MET A 58 0.93 8.06 -8.13
N GLY A 59 -0.15 7.42 -7.66
CA GLY A 59 -1.46 7.46 -8.30
C GLY A 59 -2.02 8.87 -8.42
N ASP A 60 -1.91 9.67 -7.36
CA ASP A 60 -2.40 11.05 -7.35
C ASP A 60 -1.52 11.98 -8.16
N SER A 61 -0.19 11.79 -8.13
CA SER A 61 0.75 12.50 -8.98
C SER A 61 0.46 12.26 -10.47
N LEU A 62 0.21 11.01 -10.86
CA LEU A 62 -0.12 10.66 -12.25
C LEU A 62 -1.46 11.25 -12.69
N LYS A 63 -2.49 11.27 -11.83
CA LYS A 63 -3.76 11.95 -12.12
C LYS A 63 -3.57 13.45 -12.31
N GLY A 64 -2.82 14.09 -11.42
CA GLY A 64 -2.52 15.52 -11.51
C GLY A 64 -1.79 15.87 -12.80
N MET A 65 -0.81 15.04 -13.20
CA MET A 65 -0.10 15.22 -14.47
C MET A 65 -1.03 15.07 -15.68
N MET A 66 -1.90 14.04 -15.70
CA MET A 66 -2.86 13.86 -16.80
C MET A 66 -3.82 15.04 -16.90
N GLN A 67 -4.29 15.57 -15.77
CA GLN A 67 -5.18 16.73 -15.76
C GLN A 67 -4.46 17.98 -16.29
N ALA A 68 -3.22 18.22 -15.87
CA ALA A 68 -2.42 19.34 -16.38
C ALA A 68 -2.17 19.24 -17.90
N ILE A 69 -1.95 18.03 -18.42
CA ILE A 69 -1.82 17.79 -19.87
C ILE A 69 -3.13 18.10 -20.58
N GLN A 70 -4.27 17.63 -20.07
CA GLN A 70 -5.58 17.91 -20.66
C GLN A 70 -5.91 19.40 -20.67
N ASP A 71 -5.61 20.11 -19.58
CA ASP A 71 -5.82 21.55 -19.47
C ASP A 71 -4.93 22.33 -20.45
N LEU A 72 -3.69 21.88 -20.66
CA LEU A 72 -2.79 22.45 -21.67
C LEU A 72 -3.29 22.20 -23.09
N ASP A 73 -3.70 20.97 -23.40
CA ASP A 73 -4.25 20.61 -24.71
C ASP A 73 -5.51 21.42 -25.05
N GLN A 74 -6.40 21.64 -24.07
CA GLN A 74 -7.59 22.47 -24.25
C GLN A 74 -7.24 23.94 -24.55
N GLN A 75 -6.23 24.49 -23.87
CA GLN A 75 -5.76 25.85 -24.14
C GLN A 75 -5.14 25.98 -25.54
N LEU A 76 -4.37 24.98 -25.97
CA LEU A 76 -3.75 24.96 -27.30
C LEU A 76 -4.76 24.73 -28.43
N ALA A 77 -5.81 23.95 -28.20
CA ALA A 77 -6.86 23.69 -29.18
C ALA A 77 -7.90 24.82 -29.28
N GLY A 78 -7.98 25.70 -28.27
CA GLY A 78 -8.89 26.84 -28.23
C GLY A 78 -8.28 28.16 -28.70
N GLY A 79 -6.99 28.19 -29.06
CA GLY A 79 -6.29 29.34 -29.65
C GLY A 79 -6.03 29.15 -31.14
#